data_AF-A0A955E4R4-F1
#
_entry.id   AF-A0A955E4R4-F1
#
_cell.length_a   1.000
_cell.length_b   1.000
_cell.length_c   1.000
_cell.angle_alpha   90.00
_cell.angle_beta   90.00
_cell.angle_gamma   90.00
#
_symmetry.space_group_name_H-M   'P 1'
#
loop_
_entity.id
_entity.type
_entity.pdbx_description
1 polymer ?
#
loop_
_entity_poly.entity_id
_entity_poly.type
_entity_poly.pdbx_seq_one_letter_code
_entity_poly.pdbx_strand_id
1 'polypeptide(L)' 'NCGQIKTGAPCRSDRNAKYNQLIRIAEELGESAVYGAQTWNR' A
#
# COMPACT_ATOMS: atom_id res chain seq x y z
N ASN A 1 10.05 4.74 -6.00
CA ASN A 1 8.57 4.74 -5.97
C ASN A 1 8.08 3.48 -6.67
N CYS A 2 7.82 2.41 -5.92
CA CYS A 2 7.68 1.05 -6.49
C CYS A 2 6.24 0.69 -6.90
N GLY A 3 5.23 1.45 -6.46
CA GLY A 3 3.83 1.32 -6.91
C GLY A 3 3.09 0.03 -6.55
N GLN A 4 3.79 -1.00 -6.09
CA GLN A 4 3.26 -2.31 -5.74
C GLN A 4 4.01 -2.90 -4.55
N ILE A 5 3.30 -3.72 -3.78
CA ILE A 5 3.87 -4.47 -2.66
C ILE A 5 3.19 -5.83 -2.59
N LYS A 6 4.00 -6.89 -2.51
CA LYS A 6 3.51 -8.25 -2.20
C LYS A 6 3.89 -8.56 -0.76
N THR A 7 2.91 -8.59 0.13
CA THR A 7 3.13 -8.90 1.56
C THR A 7 2.26 -10.05 2.08
N GLY A 8 1.67 -10.84 1.17
CA GLY A 8 0.88 -12.03 1.52
C GLY A 8 -0.61 -11.73 1.76
N ALA A 9 -1.37 -12.78 2.11
CA ALA A 9 -2.81 -12.67 2.34
C ALA A 9 -3.12 -11.86 3.62
N PRO A 10 -4.29 -11.19 3.70
CA PRO A 10 -4.70 -10.38 4.85
C PRO A 10 -5.23 -11.24 6.01
N CYS A 11 -4.47 -12.23 6.47
CA CYS A 11 -4.92 -13.20 7.49
C CYS A 11 -4.04 -13.27 8.75
N ARG A 12 -2.79 -12.82 8.67
CA ARG A 12 -1.83 -12.86 9.80
C ARG A 12 -1.45 -11.45 10.20
N SER A 13 -1.35 -11.21 11.51
CA SER A 13 -1.08 -9.88 12.08
C SER A 13 0.19 -9.23 11.52
N ASP A 14 1.23 -10.01 11.25
CA ASP A 14 2.50 -9.54 10.69
C ASP A 14 2.30 -8.94 9.28
N ARG A 15 1.37 -9.51 8.50
CA ARG A 15 1.04 -9.06 7.14
C ARG A 15 0.07 -7.89 7.19
N ASN A 16 -0.94 -7.98 8.06
CA ASN A 16 -1.92 -6.93 8.28
C ASN A 16 -1.25 -5.64 8.79
N ALA A 17 -0.19 -5.74 9.60
CA ALA A 17 0.57 -4.58 10.04
C ALA A 17 1.12 -3.76 8.86
N LYS A 18 1.56 -4.41 7.77
CA LYS A 18 2.04 -3.72 6.57
C LYS A 18 0.91 -3.02 5.82
N TYR A 19 -0.24 -3.68 5.66
CA TYR A 19 -1.42 -3.06 5.04
C TYR A 19 -1.96 -1.88 5.86
N ASN A 20 -2.08 -2.05 7.18
CA ASN A 20 -2.56 -1.00 8.08
C ASN A 20 -1.63 0.21 8.08
N GLN A 21 -0.32 0.00 7.97
CA GLN A 21 0.61 1.11 7.87
C GLN A 21 0.45 1.88 6.55
N LEU A 22 0.16 1.21 5.44
CA LEU A 22 -0.13 1.89 4.17
C LEU A 22 -1.41 2.71 4.23
N ILE A 23 -2.45 2.21 4.93
CA ILE A 23 -3.69 2.95 5.15
C ILE A 23 -3.41 4.24 5.93
N ARG A 24 -2.66 4.16 7.04
CA ARG A 24 -2.28 5.34 7.84
C ARG A 24 -1.47 6.35 7.04
N ILE A 25 -0.52 5.88 6.23
CA ILE A 25 0.28 6.75 5.35
C ILE A 25 -0.61 7.43 4.30
N ALA A 26 -1.59 6.71 3.74
CA ALA A 26 -2.54 7.29 2.79
C ALA A 26 -3.43 8.35 3.45
N GLU A 27 -3.89 8.11 4.68
CA GLU A 27 -4.64 9.09 5.47
C GLU A 27 -3.80 10.34 5.78
N GLU A 28 -2.53 10.17 6.15
CA GLU A 28 -1.61 11.27 6.45
C GLU A 28 -1.32 12.14 5.21
N LEU A 29 -1.19 11.51 4.03
CA LEU A 29 -0.89 12.21 2.78
C LEU A 29 -2.13 12.88 2.15
N GLY A 30 -3.33 12.41 2.45
CA GLY A 30 -4.58 12.95 1.91
C GLY A 30 -4.57 13.04 0.37
N GLU A 31 -4.89 14.22 -0.16
CA GLU A 31 -4.95 14.49 -1.59
C GLU A 31 -3.59 14.41 -2.31
N SER A 32 -2.48 14.42 -1.57
CA SER A 32 -1.14 14.26 -2.15
C SER A 32 -0.80 12.80 -2.48
N ALA A 33 -1.57 11.83 -1.96
CA ALA A 33 -1.38 10.42 -2.26
C ALA A 33 -1.92 10.07 -3.66
N VAL A 34 -1.14 9.28 -4.41
CA VAL A 34 -1.57 8.71 -5.71
C VAL A 34 -1.63 7.20 -5.59
N TYR A 35 -2.77 6.61 -5.93
CA TYR A 35 -2.95 5.17 -5.91
C TYR A 35 -2.31 4.49 -7.14
N GLY A 36 -1.45 3.50 -6.87
CA GLY A 36 -0.81 2.70 -7.90
C GLY A 36 0.26 3.44 -8.71
N ALA A 37 1.10 2.67 -9.40
CA ALA A 37 1.97 3.21 -10.45
C ALA A 37 1.41 2.86 -11.83
N GLN A 38 1.57 3.75 -12.80
CA GLN A 38 1.17 3.55 -14.21
C GLN A 38 1.79 2.29 -14.84
N THR A 39 2.84 1.76 -14.26
CA THR A 39 3.59 0.58 -14.70
C THR A 39 2.82 -0.74 -14.58
N TRP A 40 1.54 -0.73 -14.17
CA TRP A 40 0.69 -1.91 -14.03
C TRP A 40 0.54 -2.75 -15.33
N ASN A 41 0.87 -2.18 -16.49
CA ASN A 41 0.72 -2.79 -17.83
C ASN A 41 2.04 -3.07 -18.57
N ARG A 42 3.20 -3.12 -17.89
CA ARG A 42 4.47 -3.52 -18.53
C ARG A 42 4.83 -4.97 -18.24
#